data_AF-A0A6N2TVH3-F1
#
_entry.id   AF-A0A6N2TVH3-F1
#
_cell.length_a   1.000
_cell.length_b   1.000
_cell.length_c   1.000
_cell.angle_alpha   90.00
_cell.angle_beta   90.00
_cell.angle_gamma   90.00
#
_symmetry.space_group_name_H-M   'P 1'
#
loop_
_entity.id
_entity.type
_entity.pdbx_description
1 polymer ?
#
loop_
_entity_poly.entity_id
_entity_poly.type
_entity_poly.pdbx_seq_one_letter_code
_entity_poly.pdbx_strand_id
1 'polypeptide(L)'
;MSIYLIDIENVNLELFLKSKNFEKTDKFYLVGNSNLKFSMFVLEFFEDIEYKIYHFNDAEKNYADKILFTILGSILNRPEYVNDKIYMVSNDNIFEELKYTENLFKKKVINLKFLNSTSKALVKTNNDENLEIKNIYEKK
;
A
#
# COMPACT_ATOMS: atom_id res chain seq x y z
N MET A 1 -1.96 -8.20 -12.60
CA MET A 1 -1.15 -8.20 -11.38
C MET A 1 -1.37 -6.87 -10.67
N SER A 2 -1.22 -6.86 -9.34
CA SER A 2 -1.29 -5.64 -8.54
C SER A 2 0.06 -5.35 -7.89
N ILE A 3 0.41 -4.08 -7.78
CA ILE A 3 1.61 -3.62 -7.11
C ILE A 3 1.18 -2.82 -5.89
N TYR A 4 1.64 -3.23 -4.71
CA TYR A 4 1.34 -2.57 -3.44
C TYR A 4 2.59 -1.88 -2.92
N LEU A 5 2.53 -0.56 -2.76
CA LEU A 5 3.53 0.23 -2.05
C LEU A 5 2.99 0.46 -0.63
N ILE A 6 3.62 -0.13 0.37
CA ILE A 6 3.06 -0.22 1.72
C ILE A 6 3.95 0.51 2.71
N ASP A 7 3.35 1.49 3.37
CA ASP A 7 3.90 2.16 4.53
C ASP A 7 3.71 1.28 5.77
N ILE A 8 4.69 0.43 6.08
CA ILE A 8 4.58 -0.54 7.18
C ILE A 8 4.87 0.09 8.56
N GLU A 9 5.18 1.39 8.62
CA GLU A 9 5.23 2.13 9.89
C GLU A 9 3.82 2.50 10.35
N ASN A 10 2.96 2.90 9.41
CA ASN A 10 1.62 3.41 9.71
C ASN A 10 0.49 2.46 9.33
N VAL A 11 0.80 1.29 8.78
CA VAL A 11 -0.17 0.25 8.42
C VAL A 11 0.15 -1.05 9.15
N ASN A 12 -0.86 -1.63 9.81
CA ASN A 12 -0.76 -2.97 10.35
C ASN A 12 -0.73 -3.99 9.21
N LEU A 13 0.48 -4.40 8.82
CA LEU A 13 0.73 -5.27 7.69
C LEU A 13 -0.02 -6.60 7.80
N GLU A 14 -0.03 -7.24 8.97
CA GLU A 14 -0.73 -8.52 9.14
C GLU A 14 -2.22 -8.40 8.88
N LEU A 15 -2.88 -7.37 9.44
CA LEU A 15 -4.30 -7.15 9.22
C LEU A 15 -4.59 -6.79 7.76
N PHE A 16 -3.70 -6.04 7.10
CA PHE A 16 -3.81 -5.75 5.68
C PHE A 16 -3.73 -7.02 4.83
N LEU A 17 -2.75 -7.89 5.12
CA LEU A 17 -2.59 -9.17 4.41
C LEU A 17 -3.78 -10.12 4.66
N LYS A 18 -4.45 -10.02 5.80
CA LYS A 18 -5.69 -10.77 6.11
C LYS A 18 -6.97 -10.13 5.56
N SER A 19 -6.89 -8.94 5.00
CA SER A 19 -8.07 -8.19 4.56
C SER A 19 -8.69 -8.68 3.26
N LYS A 20 -7.90 -9.39 2.45
CA LYS A 20 -8.33 -9.96 1.17
C LYS A 20 -7.39 -11.07 0.73
N ASN A 21 -7.81 -11.81 -0.29
CA ASN A 21 -6.92 -12.73 -0.99
C ASN A 21 -6.05 -11.96 -1.98
N PHE A 22 -4.75 -12.23 -1.94
CA PHE A 22 -3.76 -11.71 -2.88
C PHE A 22 -3.36 -12.81 -3.86
N GLU A 23 -3.02 -12.41 -5.08
CA GLU A 23 -2.56 -13.35 -6.10
C GLU A 23 -1.05 -13.59 -5.94
N LYS A 24 -0.55 -14.78 -6.27
CA LYS A 24 0.90 -15.06 -6.22
C LYS A 24 1.74 -14.16 -7.15
N THR A 25 1.08 -13.57 -8.16
CA THR A 25 1.71 -12.61 -9.07
C THR A 25 1.77 -11.21 -8.52
N ASP A 26 1.04 -10.88 -7.44
CA ASP A 26 1.07 -9.55 -6.84
C ASP A 26 2.47 -9.22 -6.28
N LYS A 27 2.86 -7.94 -6.37
CA LYS A 27 4.17 -7.45 -5.93
C LYS A 27 4.03 -6.51 -4.75
N PHE A 28 4.90 -6.66 -3.77
CA PHE A 28 4.85 -5.89 -2.52
C PHE A 28 6.14 -5.12 -2.29
N TYR A 29 6.02 -3.80 -2.14
CA TYR A 29 7.11 -2.90 -1.79
C TYR A 29 6.84 -2.37 -0.39
N LEU A 30 7.53 -2.92 0.60
CA LEU A 30 7.35 -2.59 2.01
C LEU A 30 8.37 -1.53 2.42
N VAL A 31 7.92 -0.45 3.07
CA VAL A 31 8.77 0.66 3.49
C VAL A 31 8.56 0.96 4.98
N GLY A 32 9.62 0.91 5.78
CA GLY A 32 9.56 1.34 7.17
C GLY A 32 10.83 1.07 7.97
N ASN A 33 10.82 1.41 9.26
CA ASN A 33 11.98 1.28 10.13
C ASN A 33 12.49 -0.17 10.25
N SER A 34 13.82 -0.35 10.28
CA SER A 34 14.45 -1.67 10.42
C SER A 34 14.13 -2.38 11.73
N ASN A 35 13.67 -1.66 12.75
CA ASN A 35 13.31 -2.23 14.04
C ASN A 35 11.90 -2.85 14.06
N LEU A 36 11.15 -2.78 12.95
CA LEU A 36 9.84 -3.41 12.82
C LEU A 36 9.95 -4.93 12.97
N LYS A 37 8.98 -5.50 13.68
CA LYS A 37 8.86 -6.95 13.90
C LYS A 37 7.67 -7.48 13.11
N PHE A 38 7.88 -8.59 12.41
CA PHE A 38 6.81 -9.31 11.72
C PHE A 38 6.36 -10.53 12.52
N SER A 39 5.08 -10.86 12.41
CA SER A 39 4.56 -12.14 12.90
C SER A 39 4.95 -13.28 11.95
N MET A 40 4.90 -14.52 12.44
CA MET A 40 5.16 -15.71 11.60
C MET A 40 4.22 -15.76 10.40
N PHE A 41 2.96 -15.37 10.57
CA PHE A 41 1.98 -15.28 9.47
C PHE A 41 2.47 -14.37 8.34
N VAL A 42 3.01 -13.19 8.66
CA VAL A 42 3.53 -12.26 7.64
C VAL A 42 4.72 -12.87 6.92
N LEU A 43 5.61 -13.56 7.64
CA LEU A 43 6.77 -14.22 7.06
C LEU A 43 6.34 -15.35 6.10
N GLU A 44 5.45 -16.24 6.56
CA GLU A 44 4.88 -17.35 5.77
C GLU A 44 4.17 -16.84 4.51
N PHE A 45 3.41 -15.75 4.62
CA PHE A 45 2.71 -15.15 3.47
C PHE A 45 3.69 -14.77 2.34
N PHE A 46 4.88 -14.28 2.70
CA PHE A 46 5.87 -13.80 1.74
C PHE A 46 6.84 -14.88 1.24
N GLU A 47 6.72 -16.14 1.69
CA GLU A 47 7.53 -17.25 1.15
C GLU A 47 7.24 -17.51 -0.34
N ASP A 48 5.99 -17.30 -0.75
CA ASP A 48 5.45 -17.68 -2.06
C ASP A 48 5.17 -16.48 -2.99
N ILE A 49 5.48 -15.26 -2.55
CA ILE A 49 5.06 -14.01 -3.19
C ILE A 49 6.26 -13.07 -3.36
N GLU A 50 6.37 -12.39 -4.51
CA GLU A 50 7.43 -11.41 -4.75
C GLU A 50 7.26 -10.17 -3.86
N TYR A 51 8.27 -9.91 -3.02
CA TYR A 51 8.30 -8.72 -2.18
C TYR A 51 9.70 -8.09 -2.12
N LYS A 52 9.74 -6.81 -1.77
CA LYS A 52 10.96 -6.08 -1.49
C LYS A 52 10.76 -5.17 -0.28
N ILE A 53 11.71 -5.21 0.65
CA ILE A 53 11.72 -4.36 1.84
C ILE A 53 12.75 -3.25 1.63
N TYR A 54 12.34 -2.01 1.88
CA TYR A 54 13.21 -0.85 2.00
C TYR A 54 13.13 -0.36 3.44
N HIS A 55 14.25 -0.40 4.15
CA HIS A 55 14.29 -0.10 5.57
C HIS A 55 15.39 0.92 5.91
N PHE A 56 15.22 1.56 7.06
CA PHE A 56 16.12 2.60 7.58
C PHE A 56 16.11 2.58 9.12
N ASN A 57 17.20 3.02 9.75
CA ASN A 57 17.35 2.98 11.21
C ASN A 57 16.98 4.32 11.84
N ASP A 58 17.80 5.34 11.58
CA ASP A 58 17.63 6.71 12.07
C ASP A 58 17.38 7.60 10.85
N ALA A 59 16.17 8.09 10.73
CA ALA A 59 15.80 8.95 9.62
C ALA A 59 15.01 10.16 10.08
N GLU A 60 15.12 11.23 9.31
CA GLU A 60 14.27 12.41 9.49
C GLU A 60 12.80 12.02 9.34
N LYS A 61 11.91 12.85 9.91
CA LYS A 61 10.48 12.74 9.70
C LYS A 61 10.16 12.66 8.19
N ASN A 62 9.19 11.83 7.82
CA ASN A 62 8.73 11.61 6.43
C ASN A 62 9.71 10.87 5.51
N TYR A 63 10.71 10.16 6.06
CA TYR A 63 11.66 9.41 5.22
C TYR A 63 10.99 8.23 4.49
N ALA A 64 10.05 7.54 5.15
CA ALA A 64 9.22 6.52 4.50
C ALA A 64 8.48 7.10 3.28
N ASP A 65 7.88 8.29 3.41
CA ASP A 65 7.15 8.93 2.32
C ASP A 65 8.04 9.21 1.11
N LYS A 66 9.26 9.71 1.36
CA LYS A 66 10.25 9.98 0.30
C LYS A 66 10.61 8.69 -0.44
N ILE A 67 10.82 7.58 0.28
CA ILE A 67 11.10 6.28 -0.32
C ILE A 67 9.89 5.79 -1.12
N LEU A 68 8.68 5.89 -0.58
CA LEU A 68 7.44 5.48 -1.25
C LEU A 68 7.22 6.26 -2.56
N PHE A 69 7.38 7.58 -2.56
CA PHE A 69 7.30 8.39 -3.79
C PHE A 69 8.42 8.06 -4.79
N THR A 70 9.62 7.75 -4.31
CA THR A 70 10.74 7.34 -5.18
C THR A 70 10.45 6.02 -5.88
N ILE A 71 9.98 5.02 -5.13
CA ILE A 71 9.58 3.71 -5.66
C ILE A 71 8.42 3.90 -6.65
N LEU A 72 7.43 4.72 -6.29
CA LEU A 72 6.29 5.02 -7.15
C LEU A 72 6.76 5.62 -8.48
N GLY A 73 7.61 6.65 -8.45
CA GLY A 73 8.19 7.24 -9.65
C GLY A 73 8.93 6.22 -10.51
N SER A 74 9.70 5.31 -9.89
CA SER A 74 10.36 4.23 -10.62
C SER A 74 9.37 3.25 -11.27
N ILE A 75 8.27 2.89 -10.60
CA ILE A 75 7.25 1.98 -11.13
C ILE A 75 6.49 2.64 -12.29
N LEU A 76 6.15 3.92 -12.13
CA LEU A 76 5.38 4.66 -13.13
C LEU A 76 6.15 4.76 -14.46
N ASN A 77 7.47 4.92 -14.43
CA ASN A 77 8.32 5.01 -15.62
C ASN A 77 8.65 3.66 -16.29
N ARG A 78 8.29 2.53 -15.67
CA ARG A 78 8.61 1.19 -16.17
C ARG A 78 7.56 0.70 -17.19
N PRO A 79 7.96 0.38 -18.44
CA PRO A 79 7.04 -0.15 -19.45
C PRO A 79 6.40 -1.48 -19.05
N GLU A 80 7.12 -2.32 -18.30
CA GLU A 80 6.64 -3.63 -17.86
C GLU A 80 5.40 -3.55 -16.95
N TYR A 81 5.21 -2.41 -16.26
CA TYR A 81 4.11 -2.18 -15.33
C TYR A 81 2.99 -1.29 -15.92
N VAL A 82 2.81 -1.31 -17.24
CA VAL A 82 1.81 -0.45 -17.91
C VAL A 82 0.37 -0.90 -17.64
N ASN A 83 0.14 -2.20 -17.49
CA ASN A 83 -1.19 -2.79 -17.30
C ASN A 83 -1.49 -3.17 -15.84
N ASP A 84 -0.57 -2.90 -14.92
CA ASP A 84 -0.72 -3.30 -13.52
C ASP A 84 -1.51 -2.28 -12.72
N LYS A 85 -2.28 -2.78 -11.75
CA LYS A 85 -2.97 -1.93 -10.79
C LYS A 85 -1.98 -1.50 -9.71
N ILE A 86 -1.83 -0.20 -9.51
CA ILE A 86 -0.88 0.34 -8.53
C ILE A 86 -1.66 0.87 -7.32
N TYR A 87 -1.30 0.37 -6.15
CA TYR A 87 -1.91 0.74 -4.88
C TYR A 87 -0.86 1.35 -3.96
N MET A 88 -1.14 2.54 -3.45
CA MET A 88 -0.46 3.11 -2.30
C MET A 88 -1.24 2.68 -1.06
N VAL A 89 -0.60 2.05 -0.08
CA VAL A 89 -1.22 1.57 1.15
C VAL A 89 -0.62 2.36 2.30
N SER A 90 -1.27 3.48 2.62
CA SER A 90 -0.88 4.34 3.73
C SER A 90 -2.09 5.12 4.24
N ASN A 91 -2.08 5.43 5.53
CA ASN A 91 -3.08 6.29 6.17
C ASN A 91 -2.70 7.78 6.11
N ASP A 92 -1.48 8.10 5.69
CA ASP A 92 -1.02 9.49 5.61
C ASP A 92 -1.78 10.26 4.52
N ASN A 93 -2.14 11.50 4.84
CA ASN A 93 -2.87 12.39 3.95
C ASN A 93 -2.03 12.86 2.75
N ILE A 94 -0.70 12.79 2.84
CA ILE A 94 0.19 13.12 1.72
C ILE A 94 -0.09 12.26 0.47
N PHE A 95 -0.68 11.08 0.66
CA PHE A 95 -1.04 10.16 -0.42
C PHE A 95 -2.51 10.30 -0.89
N GLU A 96 -3.29 11.28 -0.41
CA GLU A 96 -4.68 11.45 -0.87
C GLU A 96 -4.75 11.96 -2.33
N GLU A 97 -3.78 12.77 -2.77
CA GLU A 97 -3.80 13.41 -4.09
C GLU A 97 -2.85 12.74 -5.09
N LEU A 98 -3.10 11.48 -5.43
CA LEU A 98 -2.30 10.75 -6.44
C LEU A 98 -2.83 10.90 -7.88
N LYS A 99 -3.84 11.74 -8.12
CA LYS A 99 -4.44 11.94 -9.45
C LYS A 99 -3.45 12.46 -10.49
N TYR A 100 -2.39 13.16 -10.07
CA TYR A 100 -1.35 13.64 -10.96
C TYR A 100 -0.67 12.50 -11.74
N THR A 101 -0.66 11.26 -11.22
CA THR A 101 0.00 10.13 -11.87
C THR A 101 -0.68 9.76 -13.18
N GLU A 102 -2.01 9.88 -13.25
CA GLU A 102 -2.78 9.63 -14.46
C GLU A 102 -2.49 10.69 -15.52
N ASN A 103 -2.36 11.96 -15.11
CA ASN A 103 -2.06 13.06 -16.02
C ASN A 103 -0.66 12.95 -16.63
N LEU A 104 0.35 12.73 -15.79
CA LEU A 104 1.77 12.74 -16.18
C LEU A 104 2.25 11.41 -16.76
N PHE A 105 1.81 10.27 -16.21
CA PHE A 105 2.34 8.94 -16.56
C PHE A 105 1.31 8.04 -17.25
N LYS A 106 0.06 8.50 -17.42
CA LYS A 106 -1.05 7.69 -17.97
C LYS A 106 -1.31 6.40 -17.17
N LYS A 107 -0.99 6.43 -15.88
CA LYS A 107 -1.18 5.31 -14.95
C LYS A 107 -1.94 5.78 -13.71
N LYS A 108 -3.02 5.09 -13.37
CA LYS A 108 -3.82 5.39 -12.19
C LYS A 108 -3.22 4.70 -10.96
N VAL A 109 -3.06 5.48 -9.89
CA VAL A 109 -2.66 4.98 -8.58
C VAL A 109 -3.81 5.20 -7.60
N ILE A 110 -4.13 4.17 -6.82
CA ILE A 110 -5.21 4.21 -5.83
C ILE A 110 -4.59 4.20 -4.44
N ASN A 111 -4.93 5.20 -3.61
CA ASN A 111 -4.60 5.15 -2.20
C ASN A 111 -5.63 4.28 -1.44
N LEU A 112 -5.15 3.27 -0.73
CA LEU A 112 -5.92 2.38 0.14
C LEU A 112 -5.65 2.74 1.59
N LYS A 113 -6.60 3.43 2.23
CA LYS A 113 -6.59 3.67 3.67
C LYS A 113 -7.07 2.43 4.43
N PHE A 114 -6.46 2.17 5.58
CA PHE A 114 -6.61 0.92 6.32
C PHE A 114 -6.76 1.15 7.82
N LEU A 115 -7.72 0.49 8.47
CA LEU A 115 -7.89 0.60 9.93
C LEU A 115 -6.94 -0.36 10.64
N ASN A 116 -5.94 0.14 11.35
CA ASN A 116 -4.97 -0.72 12.05
C ASN A 116 -5.54 -1.56 13.20
N SER A 117 -6.81 -1.37 13.56
CA SER A 117 -7.53 -2.13 14.58
C SER A 117 -8.35 -3.29 14.01
N THR A 118 -8.59 -3.34 12.69
CA THR A 118 -9.44 -4.37 12.06
C THR A 118 -8.97 -4.69 10.64
N SER A 119 -9.29 -5.87 10.10
CA SER A 119 -8.99 -6.17 8.69
C SER A 119 -9.86 -5.42 7.66
N LYS A 120 -10.49 -4.30 8.05
CA LYS A 120 -11.48 -3.55 7.25
C LYS A 120 -10.91 -2.19 6.78
N ALA A 121 -11.43 -1.66 5.68
CA ALA A 121 -11.01 -0.35 5.13
C ALA A 121 -12.05 0.73 5.45
N LEU A 122 -11.56 1.97 5.48
CA LEU A 122 -12.39 3.18 5.51
C LEU A 122 -12.74 3.58 4.08
N VAL A 123 -14.02 3.67 3.76
CA VAL A 123 -14.51 4.18 2.47
C VAL A 123 -15.24 5.50 2.71
N LYS A 124 -14.77 6.60 2.10
CA LYS A 124 -15.54 7.85 2.04
C LYS A 124 -16.74 7.63 1.12
N THR A 125 -17.96 7.78 1.63
CA THR A 125 -19.17 7.86 0.81
C THR A 125 -19.44 9.32 0.44
N ASN A 126 -19.97 9.56 -0.75
CA ASN A 126 -20.06 10.91 -1.32
C ASN A 126 -21.11 11.84 -0.66
N ASN A 127 -21.81 11.42 0.41
CA ASN A 127 -22.99 12.16 0.88
C ASN A 127 -23.07 12.48 2.37
N ASP A 128 -22.21 11.99 3.27
CA ASP A 128 -22.30 12.35 4.69
C ASP A 128 -20.92 12.26 5.37
N GLU A 129 -20.67 13.10 6.37
CA GLU A 129 -19.45 13.17 7.19
C GLU A 129 -19.12 11.89 7.99
N ASN A 130 -19.82 10.78 7.73
CA ASN A 130 -19.62 9.51 8.40
C ASN A 130 -18.81 8.53 7.55
N LEU A 131 -17.67 8.08 8.10
CA LEU A 131 -16.87 7.00 7.53
C LEU A 131 -17.54 5.64 7.81
N GLU A 132 -17.95 4.92 6.77
CA GLU A 132 -18.40 3.54 6.92
C GLU A 132 -17.20 2.56 6.91
N ILE A 133 -17.22 1.63 7.86
CA ILE A 133 -16.28 0.51 7.90
C ILE A 133 -16.83 -0.58 6.97
N LYS A 134 -16.22 -0.73 5.79
CA LYS A 134 -16.56 -1.81 4.85
C LYS A 134 -15.44 -2.82 4.75
N ASN A 135 -15.80 -4.08 4.47
CA ASN A 135 -14.82 -5.03 3.97
C ASN A 135 -14.24 -4.45 2.68
N ILE A 136 -12.91 -4.53 2.52
CA ILE A 136 -12.18 -3.77 1.48
C ILE A 136 -12.69 -4.11 0.08
N TYR A 137 -13.27 -5.30 -0.10
CA TYR A 137 -13.99 -5.70 -1.30
C TYR A 137 -15.10 -6.69 -0.97
N GLU A 138 -16.38 -6.30 -1.09
CA GLU A 138 -17.44 -7.26 -1.42
C GLU A 138 -17.41 -7.45 -2.93
N LYS A 139 -17.15 -8.68 -3.40
CA LYS A 139 -17.36 -9.04 -4.81
C LYS A 139 -18.82 -8.71 -5.16
N LYS A 140 -19.02 -7.84 -6.17
CA LYS A 140 -20.25 -7.90 -6.97
C LYS A 140 -20.19 -9.12 -7.87
#